data_AF-A0A8T1SDH1-F1
#
_entry.id   AF-A0A8T1SDH1-F1
#
_cell.length_a   1.000
_cell.length_b   1.000
_cell.length_c   1.000
_cell.angle_alpha   90.00
_cell.angle_beta   90.00
_cell.angle_gamma   90.00
#
_symmetry.space_group_name_H-M   'P 1'
#
loop_
_entity.id
_entity.type
_entity.pdbx_description
1 polymer ?
#
loop_
_entity_poly.entity_id
_entity_poly.type
_entity_poly.pdbx_seq_one_letter_code
_entity_poly.pdbx_strand_id
1 'polypeptide(L)'
;MLEERRANLTHFIDNLESREESEFYVDQWDRLKEMERCTLTILNLVPVNCTDYWDIKKLETTILEHVKNEEIFPNVIRVLPPVYKKVEAAIVDIEQSEETAEHGMMDLNHLLSEITHREHLSHLGTELFQDILRYLHRIGLIIWYEEIKQLESTVFLRPAFLITMFKILVRYGLVQQLESISVDLLVGEHATIRDQSNWVWTFKSKAMLCQRAMRALVKHQLYLEGMKDVFEEMVGHKTRKGRLLSLLEHFEICLEVRNAKDLNPGAREFVPGKPWETTQDSGEAYYLFPTYLNQSEEVSERWGGDHPEDLHVRAYFSPEIPEGFFQRLMVKACSFYSAHWVAKVTCLLICSGKPLLIKENNQKGYSYIELRSRKPVQRTEFQFTWDFFMAIIFIIRKLSEEWPGLHMCMKAPCRTAGCPAEFFWPDVDDKNTVSK
;
A
#
# COMPACT_ATOMS: atom_id res chain seq x y z
N MET A 1 -7.20 -3.09 -26.51
CA MET A 1 -6.44 -2.91 -25.25
C MET A 1 -5.97 -4.24 -24.68
N LEU A 2 -6.83 -5.24 -24.45
CA LEU A 2 -6.37 -6.53 -23.91
C LEU A 2 -5.76 -7.48 -24.93
N GLU A 3 -6.26 -7.53 -26.17
CA GLU A 3 -5.57 -8.23 -27.26
C GLU A 3 -4.18 -7.63 -27.52
N GLU A 4 -4.06 -6.30 -27.49
CA GLU A 4 -2.79 -5.57 -27.57
C GLU A 4 -1.87 -5.91 -26.39
N ARG A 5 -2.39 -5.98 -25.15
CA ARG A 5 -1.62 -6.42 -23.98
C ARG A 5 -1.20 -7.88 -24.09
N ARG A 6 -2.04 -8.77 -24.62
CA ARG A 6 -1.75 -10.20 -24.81
C ARG A 6 -0.69 -10.37 -25.90
N ALA A 7 -0.84 -9.70 -27.03
CA ALA A 7 0.15 -9.68 -28.11
C ALA A 7 1.50 -9.11 -27.64
N ASN A 8 1.47 -8.04 -26.84
CA ASN A 8 2.69 -7.52 -26.22
C ASN A 8 3.31 -8.53 -25.27
N LEU A 9 2.51 -9.20 -24.43
CA LEU A 9 3.00 -10.22 -23.49
C LEU A 9 3.60 -11.43 -24.21
N THR A 10 2.95 -11.95 -25.25
CA THR A 10 3.50 -13.01 -26.11
C THR A 10 4.79 -12.55 -26.79
N HIS A 11 4.82 -11.36 -27.36
CA HIS A 11 6.04 -10.79 -27.95
C HIS A 11 7.14 -10.60 -26.91
N PHE A 12 6.83 -10.28 -25.66
CA PHE A 12 7.80 -10.22 -24.57
C PHE A 12 8.36 -11.60 -24.21
N ILE A 13 7.52 -12.62 -24.14
CA ILE A 13 7.95 -14.01 -23.95
C ILE A 13 8.91 -14.41 -25.07
N ASP A 14 8.52 -14.20 -26.33
CA ASP A 14 9.34 -14.52 -27.51
C ASP A 14 10.68 -13.79 -27.50
N ASN A 15 10.71 -12.52 -27.08
CA ASN A 15 11.95 -11.74 -26.97
C ASN A 15 12.86 -12.19 -25.83
N LEU A 16 12.31 -12.75 -24.76
CA LEU A 16 13.11 -13.31 -23.67
C LEU A 16 13.66 -14.69 -24.02
N GLU A 17 12.88 -15.50 -24.75
CA GLU A 17 13.29 -16.81 -25.24
C GLU A 17 14.34 -16.74 -26.34
N SER A 18 14.29 -15.71 -27.20
CA SER A 18 15.20 -15.56 -28.35
C SER A 18 16.53 -14.87 -28.03
N ARG A 19 16.77 -14.46 -26.78
CA ARG A 19 18.05 -13.86 -26.35
C ARG A 19 19.14 -14.94 -26.25
N GLU A 20 20.37 -14.60 -26.62
CA GLU A 20 21.56 -15.47 -26.47
C GLU A 20 21.80 -15.91 -25.02
N GLU A 21 21.24 -15.16 -24.06
CA GLU A 21 21.30 -15.36 -22.61
C GLU A 21 19.97 -15.91 -22.03
N SER A 22 19.18 -16.64 -22.82
CA SER A 22 17.82 -17.11 -22.44
C SER A 22 17.79 -17.92 -21.13
N GLU A 23 18.88 -18.58 -20.76
CA GLU A 23 19.03 -19.37 -19.53
C GLU A 23 18.91 -18.51 -18.25
N PHE A 24 19.28 -17.22 -18.31
CA PHE A 24 19.17 -16.29 -17.18
C PHE A 24 17.75 -15.75 -16.97
N TYR A 25 16.90 -15.87 -17.99
CA TYR A 25 15.55 -15.32 -17.98
C TYR A 25 14.45 -16.37 -17.75
N VAL A 26 14.82 -17.61 -17.39
CA VAL A 26 13.89 -18.75 -17.24
C VAL A 26 12.79 -18.50 -16.23
N ASP A 27 13.11 -18.09 -15.00
CA ASP A 27 12.11 -17.73 -13.98
C ASP A 27 11.20 -16.58 -14.46
N GLN A 28 11.71 -15.71 -15.33
CA GLN A 28 10.96 -14.56 -15.84
C GLN A 28 9.96 -14.97 -16.92
N TRP A 29 10.37 -15.71 -17.95
CA TRP A 29 9.43 -16.16 -18.96
C TRP A 29 8.50 -17.27 -18.44
N ASP A 30 8.92 -18.08 -17.46
CA ASP A 30 8.01 -19.03 -16.79
C ASP A 30 6.85 -18.31 -16.07
N ARG A 31 7.13 -17.20 -15.38
CA ARG A 31 6.09 -16.38 -14.76
C ARG A 31 5.23 -15.63 -15.76
N LEU A 32 5.82 -15.14 -16.86
CA LEU A 32 5.04 -14.53 -17.94
C LEU A 32 4.15 -15.57 -18.64
N LYS A 33 4.61 -16.81 -18.79
CA LYS A 33 3.78 -17.94 -19.23
C LYS A 33 2.71 -18.29 -18.21
N GLU A 34 3.00 -18.21 -16.91
CA GLU A 34 1.99 -18.36 -15.87
C GLU A 34 0.92 -17.27 -15.95
N MET A 35 1.29 -16.02 -16.23
CA MET A 35 0.33 -14.95 -16.50
C MET A 35 -0.43 -15.14 -17.81
N GLU A 36 0.22 -15.64 -18.86
CA GLU A 36 -0.45 -15.98 -20.12
C GLU A 36 -1.50 -17.07 -19.90
N ARG A 37 -1.21 -18.01 -18.98
CA ARG A 37 -2.14 -19.03 -18.47
C ARG A 37 -3.19 -18.44 -17.53
N CYS A 38 -2.90 -17.36 -16.80
CA CYS A 38 -3.92 -16.59 -16.09
C CYS A 38 -4.85 -15.94 -17.11
N THR A 39 -5.95 -16.62 -17.43
CA THR A 39 -7.04 -16.08 -18.23
C THR A 39 -7.73 -14.95 -17.48
N LEU A 40 -7.20 -13.73 -17.60
CA LEU A 40 -8.03 -12.51 -17.49
C LEU A 40 -8.96 -12.50 -18.70
N THR A 41 -10.01 -13.31 -18.63
CA THR A 41 -11.05 -13.36 -19.63
C THR A 41 -11.84 -12.07 -19.52
N ILE A 42 -11.64 -11.12 -20.44
CA ILE A 42 -12.67 -10.10 -20.62
C ILE A 42 -13.91 -10.85 -21.09
N LEU A 43 -14.93 -10.81 -20.25
CA LEU A 43 -16.21 -11.36 -20.62
C LEU A 43 -16.75 -10.55 -21.80
N ASN A 44 -17.40 -11.24 -22.73
CA ASN A 44 -18.02 -10.58 -23.87
C ASN A 44 -18.97 -9.49 -23.39
N LEU A 45 -18.98 -8.35 -24.10
CA LEU A 45 -19.90 -7.27 -23.80
C LEU A 45 -21.34 -7.79 -23.88
N VAL A 46 -22.07 -7.67 -22.77
CA VAL A 46 -23.49 -7.96 -22.72
C VAL A 46 -24.22 -6.64 -22.88
N PRO A 47 -24.83 -6.34 -24.05
CA PRO A 47 -25.69 -5.17 -24.17
C PRO A 47 -26.94 -5.41 -23.31
N VAL A 48 -27.27 -4.43 -22.48
CA VAL A 48 -28.41 -4.50 -21.56
C VAL A 48 -29.26 -3.25 -21.70
N ASN A 49 -30.52 -3.43 -22.07
CA ASN A 49 -31.54 -2.40 -21.89
C ASN A 49 -32.15 -2.53 -20.50
N CYS A 50 -31.92 -1.54 -19.61
CA CYS A 50 -32.45 -1.54 -18.24
C CYS A 50 -33.98 -1.48 -18.14
N THR A 51 -34.68 -1.23 -19.25
CA THR A 51 -36.16 -1.26 -19.31
C THR A 51 -36.70 -2.61 -19.77
N ASP A 52 -35.85 -3.50 -20.28
CA ASP A 52 -36.23 -4.84 -20.71
C ASP A 52 -35.82 -5.88 -19.65
N TYR A 53 -36.82 -6.53 -19.08
CA TYR A 53 -36.62 -7.60 -18.10
C TYR A 53 -35.81 -8.77 -18.68
N TRP A 54 -35.96 -9.09 -19.97
CA TRP A 54 -35.26 -10.21 -20.59
C TRP A 54 -33.76 -9.94 -20.74
N ASP A 55 -33.37 -8.70 -21.01
CA ASP A 55 -31.97 -8.28 -21.04
C ASP A 55 -31.33 -8.37 -19.66
N ILE A 56 -32.05 -7.96 -18.60
CA ILE A 56 -31.61 -8.09 -17.21
C ILE A 56 -31.44 -9.58 -16.86
N LYS A 57 -32.41 -10.42 -17.21
CA LYS A 57 -32.31 -11.87 -16.98
C LYS A 57 -31.17 -12.52 -17.75
N LYS A 58 -30.95 -12.10 -19.00
CA LYS A 58 -29.80 -12.54 -19.81
C LYS A 58 -28.49 -12.17 -19.14
N LEU A 59 -28.36 -10.96 -18.60
CA LEU A 59 -27.18 -10.55 -17.84
C LEU A 59 -26.98 -11.45 -16.61
N GLU A 60 -28.04 -11.66 -15.81
CA GLU A 60 -27.99 -12.53 -14.62
C GLU A 60 -27.54 -13.95 -14.97
N THR A 61 -28.12 -14.56 -15.99
CA THR A 61 -27.71 -15.89 -16.47
C THR A 61 -26.26 -15.91 -16.93
N THR A 62 -25.84 -14.89 -17.69
CA THR A 62 -24.46 -14.77 -18.16
C THR A 62 -23.49 -14.68 -16.99
N ILE A 63 -23.77 -13.88 -15.96
CA ILE A 63 -22.93 -13.79 -14.76
C ILE A 63 -22.85 -15.15 -14.06
N LEU A 64 -23.98 -15.82 -13.86
CA LEU A 64 -24.04 -17.13 -13.19
C LEU A 64 -23.24 -18.21 -13.93
N GLU A 65 -23.31 -18.24 -15.27
CA GLU A 65 -22.53 -19.18 -16.09
C GLU A 65 -21.01 -18.95 -15.92
N HIS A 66 -20.58 -17.68 -15.89
CA HIS A 66 -19.16 -17.36 -15.72
C HIS A 66 -18.64 -17.64 -14.32
N VAL A 67 -19.42 -17.31 -13.28
CA VAL A 67 -19.03 -17.58 -11.88
C VAL A 67 -18.97 -19.09 -11.61
N LYS A 68 -19.72 -19.91 -12.34
CA LYS A 68 -19.67 -21.38 -12.27
C LYS A 68 -18.62 -22.02 -13.16
N ASN A 69 -17.87 -21.24 -13.94
CA ASN A 69 -16.84 -21.78 -14.81
C ASN A 69 -15.69 -22.36 -13.97
N GLU A 70 -15.53 -23.67 -13.99
CA GLU A 70 -14.55 -24.41 -13.20
C GLU A 70 -13.10 -24.12 -13.63
N GLU A 71 -12.87 -23.76 -14.89
CA GLU A 71 -11.54 -23.39 -15.40
C GLU A 71 -11.10 -22.01 -14.87
N ILE A 72 -12.04 -21.06 -14.77
CA ILE A 72 -11.77 -19.69 -14.29
C ILE A 72 -11.78 -19.63 -12.76
N PHE A 73 -12.73 -20.32 -12.13
CA PHE A 73 -12.93 -20.34 -10.68
C PHE A 73 -12.84 -21.77 -10.15
N PRO A 74 -11.62 -22.32 -9.99
CA PRO A 74 -11.43 -23.69 -9.48
C PRO A 74 -11.97 -23.90 -8.06
N ASN A 75 -12.23 -22.81 -7.32
CA ASN A 75 -12.87 -22.88 -6.01
C ASN A 75 -14.34 -23.34 -6.08
N VAL A 76 -15.00 -23.28 -7.24
CA VAL A 76 -16.41 -23.71 -7.41
C VAL A 76 -16.57 -25.22 -7.15
N ILE A 77 -15.60 -26.02 -7.55
CA ILE A 77 -15.58 -27.48 -7.36
C ILE A 77 -14.96 -27.90 -6.02
N ARG A 78 -14.39 -26.95 -5.26
CA ARG A 78 -13.69 -27.27 -4.01
C ARG A 78 -14.68 -27.70 -2.94
N VAL A 79 -14.68 -28.98 -2.58
CA VAL A 79 -15.47 -29.50 -1.46
C VAL A 79 -14.84 -29.03 -0.15
N LEU A 80 -15.47 -28.04 0.49
CA LEU A 80 -15.07 -27.60 1.82
C LEU A 80 -15.43 -28.64 2.88
N PRO A 81 -14.58 -28.84 3.90
CA PRO A 81 -14.93 -29.65 5.05
C PRO A 81 -16.25 -29.20 5.69
N PRO A 82 -17.09 -30.11 6.19
CA PRO A 82 -18.39 -29.74 6.78
C PRO A 82 -18.27 -28.69 7.90
N VAL A 83 -17.19 -28.74 8.68
CA VAL A 83 -16.93 -27.77 9.77
C VAL A 83 -16.75 -26.35 9.23
N TYR A 84 -16.08 -26.18 8.08
CA TYR A 84 -15.88 -24.86 7.46
C TYR A 84 -17.22 -24.25 7.07
N LYS A 85 -18.10 -25.05 6.44
CA LYS A 85 -19.44 -24.61 6.03
C LYS A 85 -20.32 -24.22 7.23
N LYS A 86 -20.22 -24.96 8.34
CA LYS A 86 -20.95 -24.63 9.58
C LYS A 86 -20.47 -23.31 10.19
N VAL A 87 -19.15 -23.13 10.27
CA VAL A 87 -18.56 -21.88 10.78
C VAL A 87 -18.91 -20.70 9.87
N GLU A 88 -18.85 -20.88 8.56
CA GLU A 88 -19.26 -19.88 7.57
C GLU A 88 -20.74 -19.49 7.75
N ALA A 89 -21.65 -20.46 7.81
CA ALA A 89 -23.07 -20.22 8.04
C ALA A 89 -23.33 -19.50 9.36
N ALA A 90 -22.67 -19.94 10.45
CA ALA A 90 -22.80 -19.29 11.75
C ALA A 90 -22.32 -17.83 11.73
N ILE A 91 -21.22 -17.53 11.02
CA ILE A 91 -20.74 -16.15 10.85
C ILE A 91 -21.76 -15.30 10.09
N VAL A 92 -22.35 -15.84 9.02
CA VAL A 92 -23.41 -15.14 8.25
C VAL A 92 -24.64 -14.90 9.12
N ASP A 93 -25.06 -15.88 9.90
CA ASP A 93 -26.21 -15.74 10.80
C ASP A 93 -25.95 -14.73 11.93
N ILE A 94 -24.74 -14.72 12.48
CA ILE A 94 -24.31 -13.69 13.45
C ILE A 94 -24.34 -12.32 12.78
N GLU A 95 -23.75 -12.18 11.59
CA GLU A 95 -23.71 -10.91 10.85
C GLU A 95 -25.10 -10.39 10.51
N GLN A 96 -26.09 -11.25 10.25
CA GLN A 96 -27.47 -10.86 9.96
C GLN A 96 -28.34 -10.64 11.19
N SER A 97 -27.87 -11.06 12.38
CA SER A 97 -28.63 -10.86 13.62
C SER A 97 -28.65 -9.40 14.06
N GLU A 98 -29.78 -8.95 14.63
CA GLU A 98 -29.93 -7.58 15.16
C GLU A 98 -28.98 -7.27 16.32
N GLU A 99 -28.44 -8.31 16.98
CA GLU A 99 -27.49 -8.18 18.09
C GLU A 99 -26.08 -7.78 17.62
N THR A 100 -25.74 -8.01 16.35
CA THR A 100 -24.44 -7.61 15.81
C THR A 100 -24.44 -6.14 15.47
N ALA A 101 -23.58 -5.39 16.16
CA ALA A 101 -23.40 -3.96 15.93
C ALA A 101 -23.18 -3.64 14.44
N GLU A 102 -23.64 -2.48 13.99
CA GLU A 102 -23.63 -2.06 12.57
C GLU A 102 -22.24 -2.15 11.92
N HIS A 103 -21.18 -1.94 12.70
CA HIS A 103 -19.79 -2.01 12.26
C HIS A 103 -19.23 -3.45 12.11
N GLY A 104 -19.90 -4.46 12.65
CA GLY A 104 -19.53 -5.88 12.49
C GLY A 104 -18.16 -6.27 13.04
N MET A 105 -17.65 -5.55 14.04
CA MET A 105 -16.37 -5.89 14.71
C MET A 105 -16.64 -6.80 15.90
N MET A 106 -15.87 -7.88 16.00
CA MET A 106 -16.03 -8.86 17.08
C MET A 106 -14.66 -9.30 17.59
N ASP A 107 -14.54 -9.49 18.90
CA ASP A 107 -13.34 -10.11 19.48
C ASP A 107 -13.24 -11.58 19.05
N LEU A 108 -12.03 -12.04 18.73
CA LEU A 108 -11.75 -13.37 18.21
C LEU A 108 -12.22 -14.48 19.17
N ASN A 109 -11.98 -14.32 20.47
CA ASN A 109 -12.37 -15.32 21.46
C ASN A 109 -13.88 -15.30 21.68
N HIS A 110 -14.48 -14.11 21.64
CA HIS A 110 -15.93 -13.96 21.72
C HIS A 110 -16.62 -14.64 20.53
N LEU A 111 -16.13 -14.42 19.31
CA LEU A 111 -16.64 -15.07 18.09
C LEU A 111 -16.51 -16.60 18.17
N LEU A 112 -15.36 -17.10 18.62
CA LEU A 112 -15.16 -18.54 18.81
C LEU A 112 -16.17 -19.13 19.81
N SER A 113 -16.38 -18.46 20.95
CA SER A 113 -17.34 -18.88 21.97
C SER A 113 -18.77 -18.93 21.42
N GLU A 114 -19.18 -17.88 20.70
CA GLU A 114 -20.51 -17.76 20.12
C GLU A 114 -20.79 -18.86 19.10
N ILE A 115 -19.85 -19.12 18.19
CA ILE A 115 -19.98 -20.18 17.17
C ILE A 115 -19.99 -21.56 17.82
N THR A 116 -19.12 -21.78 18.81
CA THR A 116 -19.05 -23.06 19.54
C THR A 116 -20.38 -23.36 20.23
N HIS A 117 -21.01 -22.33 20.80
CA HIS A 117 -22.30 -22.45 21.47
C HIS A 117 -23.44 -22.70 20.48
N ARG A 118 -23.54 -21.92 19.39
CA ARG A 118 -24.62 -22.01 18.40
C ARG A 118 -24.62 -23.33 17.61
N GLU A 119 -23.45 -23.75 17.14
CA GLU A 119 -23.32 -24.92 16.25
C GLU A 119 -22.99 -26.23 17.00
N HIS A 120 -22.94 -26.18 18.33
CA HIS A 120 -22.51 -27.28 19.20
C HIS A 120 -21.17 -27.90 18.78
N LEU A 121 -20.25 -27.07 18.29
CA LEU A 121 -18.94 -27.49 17.78
C LEU A 121 -17.92 -27.61 18.92
N SER A 122 -18.16 -28.50 19.87
CA SER A 122 -17.27 -28.74 21.03
C SER A 122 -15.84 -29.13 20.67
N HIS A 123 -15.60 -29.55 19.43
CA HIS A 123 -14.27 -29.91 18.89
C HIS A 123 -13.59 -28.78 18.10
N LEU A 124 -14.20 -27.59 18.00
CA LEU A 124 -13.58 -26.45 17.32
C LEU A 124 -12.49 -25.85 18.21
N GLY A 125 -11.26 -26.35 18.05
CA GLY A 125 -10.08 -25.77 18.70
C GLY A 125 -9.68 -24.43 18.06
N THR A 126 -8.93 -23.63 18.83
CA THR A 126 -8.45 -22.31 18.38
C THR A 126 -7.64 -22.37 17.09
N GLU A 127 -6.76 -23.36 16.92
CA GLU A 127 -5.93 -23.50 15.71
C GLU A 127 -6.77 -23.75 14.45
N LEU A 128 -7.69 -24.72 14.52
CA LEU A 128 -8.60 -25.02 13.42
C LEU A 128 -9.50 -23.82 13.10
N PHE A 129 -9.95 -23.09 14.11
CA PHE A 129 -10.74 -21.89 13.91
C PHE A 129 -9.95 -20.80 13.18
N GLN A 130 -8.69 -20.56 13.57
CA GLN A 130 -7.81 -19.61 12.88
C GLN A 130 -7.58 -20.03 11.43
N ASP A 131 -7.39 -21.32 11.13
CA ASP A 131 -7.27 -21.81 9.75
C ASP A 131 -8.53 -21.53 8.92
N ILE A 132 -9.70 -21.71 9.51
CA ILE A 132 -10.98 -21.36 8.88
C ILE A 132 -11.05 -19.85 8.63
N LEU A 133 -10.68 -19.01 9.61
CA LEU A 133 -10.68 -17.56 9.43
C LEU A 133 -9.69 -17.10 8.36
N ARG A 134 -8.50 -17.71 8.24
CA ARG A 134 -7.55 -17.44 7.15
C ARG A 134 -8.18 -17.74 5.79
N TYR A 135 -8.90 -18.85 5.68
CA TYR A 135 -9.66 -19.18 4.48
C TYR A 135 -10.75 -18.14 4.17
N LEU A 136 -11.59 -17.80 5.16
CA LEU A 136 -12.68 -16.84 5.00
C LEU A 136 -12.17 -15.43 4.69
N HIS A 137 -11.02 -15.04 5.26
CA HIS A 137 -10.33 -13.81 4.94
C HIS A 137 -9.86 -13.78 3.48
N ARG A 138 -9.24 -14.88 3.01
CA ARG A 138 -8.72 -14.99 1.64
C ARG A 138 -9.81 -14.89 0.58
N ILE A 139 -11.02 -15.39 0.86
CA ILE A 139 -12.17 -15.26 -0.06
C ILE A 139 -12.91 -13.92 0.11
N GLY A 140 -12.53 -13.10 1.09
CA GLY A 140 -13.10 -11.78 1.33
C GLY A 140 -14.47 -11.77 2.02
N LEU A 141 -14.90 -12.89 2.62
CA LEU A 141 -16.13 -12.92 3.40
C LEU A 141 -15.99 -12.12 4.69
N ILE A 142 -14.83 -12.23 5.34
CA ILE A 142 -14.45 -11.48 6.54
C ILE A 142 -13.10 -10.81 6.33
N ILE A 143 -12.69 -9.94 7.25
CA ILE A 143 -11.32 -9.45 7.34
C ILE A 143 -10.75 -9.75 8.72
N TRP A 144 -9.57 -10.35 8.76
CA TRP A 144 -8.83 -10.61 10.00
C TRP A 144 -7.33 -10.47 9.73
N TYR A 145 -6.66 -9.61 10.50
CA TYR A 145 -5.23 -9.31 10.33
C TYR A 145 -4.43 -9.94 11.46
N GLU A 146 -3.95 -11.15 11.23
CA GLU A 146 -3.10 -11.88 12.17
C GLU A 146 -1.73 -11.21 12.37
N GLU A 147 -1.21 -10.55 11.33
CA GLU A 147 0.13 -9.96 11.32
C GLU A 147 0.19 -8.59 12.02
N ILE A 148 -0.96 -7.95 12.24
CA ILE A 148 -1.02 -6.62 12.85
C ILE A 148 -1.44 -6.74 14.31
N LYS A 149 -0.47 -6.60 15.22
CA LYS A 149 -0.67 -6.76 16.67
C LYS A 149 -1.87 -5.99 17.26
N GLN A 150 -2.20 -4.81 16.74
CA GLN A 150 -3.36 -4.04 17.25
C GLN A 150 -4.72 -4.59 16.80
N LEU A 151 -4.74 -5.50 15.81
CA LEU A 151 -5.93 -6.09 15.19
C LEU A 151 -5.99 -7.63 15.30
N GLU A 152 -4.94 -8.28 15.81
CA GLU A 152 -4.85 -9.75 15.88
C GLU A 152 -6.04 -10.40 16.61
N SER A 153 -6.61 -9.70 17.61
CA SER A 153 -7.76 -10.16 18.38
C SER A 153 -9.11 -9.72 17.81
N THR A 154 -9.16 -9.04 16.66
CA THR A 154 -10.39 -8.45 16.11
C THR A 154 -10.70 -9.01 14.74
N VAL A 155 -11.91 -9.54 14.60
CA VAL A 155 -12.46 -10.01 13.33
C VAL A 155 -13.49 -9.02 12.84
N PHE A 156 -13.38 -8.61 11.58
CA PHE A 156 -14.36 -7.78 10.90
C PHE A 156 -15.27 -8.69 10.07
N LEU A 157 -16.47 -8.94 10.59
CA LEU A 157 -17.49 -9.74 9.91
C LEU A 157 -18.09 -9.01 8.71
N ARG A 158 -18.02 -7.67 8.71
CA ARG A 158 -18.46 -6.81 7.60
C ARG A 158 -17.26 -6.08 6.99
N PRO A 159 -16.60 -6.65 5.96
CA PRO A 159 -15.48 -6.01 5.26
C PRO A 159 -15.78 -4.59 4.76
N ALA A 160 -17.03 -4.31 4.40
CA ALA A 160 -17.48 -3.01 3.91
C ALA A 160 -17.22 -1.87 4.91
N PHE A 161 -17.29 -2.14 6.22
CA PHE A 161 -17.01 -1.16 7.26
C PHE A 161 -15.59 -0.62 7.15
N LEU A 162 -14.59 -1.51 7.01
CA LEU A 162 -13.20 -1.09 6.83
C LEU A 162 -13.03 -0.24 5.58
N ILE A 163 -13.66 -0.62 4.46
CA ILE A 163 -13.64 0.17 3.22
C ILE A 163 -14.19 1.57 3.46
N THR A 164 -15.30 1.70 4.19
CA THR A 164 -15.86 3.00 4.58
C THR A 164 -14.85 3.79 5.40
N MET A 165 -14.19 3.16 6.38
CA MET A 165 -13.16 3.80 7.22
C MET A 165 -11.95 4.28 6.42
N PHE A 166 -11.41 3.47 5.51
CA PHE A 166 -10.32 3.89 4.60
C PHE A 166 -10.76 5.07 3.73
N LYS A 167 -11.97 4.99 3.19
CA LYS A 167 -12.55 6.05 2.37
C LYS A 167 -12.65 7.38 3.12
N ILE A 168 -12.72 7.42 4.46
CA ILE A 168 -12.70 8.68 5.21
C ILE A 168 -11.41 9.46 4.95
N LEU A 169 -10.27 8.77 4.88
CA LEU A 169 -8.95 9.41 4.80
C LEU A 169 -8.34 9.41 3.38
N VAL A 170 -8.87 8.58 2.48
CA VAL A 170 -8.34 8.36 1.11
C VAL A 170 -9.33 8.82 0.02
N ARG A 171 -10.42 9.53 0.37
CA ARG A 171 -11.40 10.03 -0.61
C ARG A 171 -10.91 11.26 -1.38
N TYR A 172 -11.46 11.41 -2.59
CA TYR A 172 -11.50 12.69 -3.29
C TYR A 172 -12.41 13.65 -2.49
N GLY A 173 -11.86 14.79 -2.07
CA GLY A 173 -12.60 15.80 -1.31
C GLY A 173 -12.26 15.93 0.18
N LEU A 174 -11.13 15.36 0.62
CA LEU A 174 -10.69 15.41 2.03
C LEU A 174 -10.61 16.84 2.58
N VAL A 175 -10.20 17.79 1.73
CA VAL A 175 -10.17 19.23 2.06
C VAL A 175 -11.55 19.74 2.47
N GLN A 176 -12.57 19.47 1.65
CA GLN A 176 -13.94 19.93 1.89
C GLN A 176 -14.50 19.30 3.17
N GLN A 177 -14.14 18.03 3.45
CA GLN A 177 -14.54 17.36 4.69
C GLN A 177 -13.84 17.94 5.92
N LEU A 178 -12.57 18.29 5.81
CA LEU A 178 -11.86 19.00 6.88
C LEU A 178 -12.48 20.37 7.14
N GLU A 179 -12.88 21.09 6.09
CA GLU A 179 -13.58 22.39 6.18
C GLU A 179 -15.01 22.25 6.75
N SER A 180 -15.67 21.10 6.58
CA SER A 180 -17.05 20.86 7.05
C SER A 180 -17.18 20.41 8.51
N ILE A 181 -16.07 20.19 9.22
CA ILE A 181 -16.10 19.76 10.63
C ILE A 181 -16.80 20.83 11.47
N SER A 182 -17.81 20.42 12.24
CA SER A 182 -18.57 21.33 13.09
C SER A 182 -17.74 21.91 14.24
N VAL A 183 -18.05 23.15 14.62
CA VAL A 183 -17.36 23.85 15.72
C VAL A 183 -17.46 23.07 17.04
N ASP A 184 -18.62 22.47 17.33
CA ASP A 184 -18.82 21.67 18.55
C ASP A 184 -17.85 20.49 18.62
N LEU A 185 -17.58 19.84 17.48
CA LEU A 185 -16.65 18.71 17.41
C LEU A 185 -15.20 19.17 17.54
N LEU A 186 -14.84 20.31 16.93
CA LEU A 186 -13.53 20.93 17.12
C LEU A 186 -13.28 21.25 18.59
N VAL A 187 -14.24 21.88 19.26
CA VAL A 187 -14.16 22.17 20.71
C VAL A 187 -14.00 20.88 21.52
N GLY A 188 -14.74 19.82 21.16
CA GLY A 188 -14.64 18.51 21.78
C GLY A 188 -13.27 17.82 21.62
N GLU A 189 -12.52 18.11 20.56
CA GLU A 189 -11.14 17.63 20.35
C GLU A 189 -10.08 18.65 20.78
N HIS A 190 -10.46 19.69 21.54
CA HIS A 190 -9.57 20.78 21.96
C HIS A 190 -8.87 21.47 20.78
N ALA A 191 -9.63 21.73 19.72
CA ALA A 191 -9.19 22.43 18.52
C ALA A 191 -10.05 23.66 18.25
N THR A 192 -9.47 24.62 17.53
CA THR A 192 -10.11 25.86 17.11
C THR A 192 -10.33 25.89 15.59
N ILE A 193 -11.14 26.83 15.11
CA ILE A 193 -11.32 27.09 13.66
C ILE A 193 -9.98 27.46 12.99
N ARG A 194 -9.08 28.10 13.75
CA ARG A 194 -7.74 28.41 13.27
C ARG A 194 -6.90 27.14 13.10
N ASP A 195 -7.02 26.18 14.01
CA ASP A 195 -6.36 24.88 13.88
C ASP A 195 -6.88 24.13 12.65
N GLN A 196 -8.19 24.09 12.45
CA GLN A 196 -8.81 23.51 11.25
C GLN A 196 -8.26 24.16 9.96
N SER A 197 -8.18 25.49 9.92
CA SER A 197 -7.61 26.23 8.78
C SER A 197 -6.14 25.85 8.54
N ASN A 198 -5.36 25.71 9.61
CA ASN A 198 -3.97 25.25 9.53
C ASN A 198 -3.86 23.81 9.04
N TRP A 199 -4.76 22.91 9.44
CA TRP A 199 -4.80 21.52 8.97
C TRP A 199 -5.06 21.48 7.47
N VAL A 200 -6.05 22.23 7.00
CA VAL A 200 -6.39 22.34 5.58
C VAL A 200 -5.21 22.89 4.77
N TRP A 201 -4.57 23.95 5.26
CA TRP A 201 -3.40 24.53 4.58
C TRP A 201 -2.21 23.57 4.55
N THR A 202 -1.92 22.89 5.66
CA THR A 202 -0.84 21.91 5.77
C THR A 202 -1.07 20.72 4.85
N PHE A 203 -2.32 20.25 4.77
CA PHE A 203 -2.68 19.17 3.87
C PHE A 203 -2.58 19.58 2.40
N LYS A 204 -3.09 20.76 2.01
CA LYS A 204 -2.99 21.27 0.62
C LYS A 204 -1.54 21.48 0.18
N SER A 205 -0.67 21.94 1.08
CA SER A 205 0.72 22.26 0.76
C SER A 205 1.66 21.06 0.83
N LYS A 206 1.50 20.18 1.83
CA LYS A 206 2.46 19.10 2.14
C LYS A 206 1.85 17.70 2.13
N ALA A 207 0.55 17.55 1.88
CA ALA A 207 -0.18 16.29 2.00
C ALA A 207 -0.04 15.65 3.40
N MET A 208 0.07 16.48 4.44
CA MET A 208 0.25 16.03 5.82
C MET A 208 -0.98 16.33 6.67
N LEU A 209 -1.35 15.38 7.53
CA LEU A 209 -2.37 15.54 8.56
C LEU A 209 -1.82 15.19 9.93
N CYS A 210 -2.14 16.02 10.93
CA CYS A 210 -1.84 15.69 12.30
C CYS A 210 -2.86 14.71 12.89
N GLN A 211 -2.50 14.02 13.96
CA GLN A 211 -3.37 13.03 14.60
C GLN A 211 -4.70 13.63 15.05
N ARG A 212 -4.73 14.87 15.55
CA ARG A 212 -5.98 15.54 15.98
C ARG A 212 -6.89 15.88 14.81
N ALA A 213 -6.34 16.29 13.66
CA ALA A 213 -7.12 16.51 12.44
C ALA A 213 -7.79 15.21 11.99
N MET A 214 -7.05 14.10 11.98
CA MET A 214 -7.59 12.79 11.63
C MET A 214 -8.65 12.33 12.62
N ARG A 215 -8.43 12.52 13.94
CA ARG A 215 -9.44 12.25 14.97
C ARG A 215 -10.71 13.03 14.73
N ALA A 216 -10.61 14.34 14.55
CA ALA A 216 -11.77 15.20 14.33
C ALA A 216 -12.55 14.79 13.06
N LEU A 217 -11.84 14.50 11.98
CA LEU A 217 -12.43 14.06 10.72
C LEU A 217 -13.14 12.70 10.85
N VAL A 218 -12.48 11.70 11.42
CA VAL A 218 -13.07 10.37 11.58
C VAL A 218 -14.25 10.41 12.54
N LYS A 219 -14.15 11.17 13.64
CA LYS A 219 -15.26 11.37 14.58
C LYS A 219 -16.45 12.02 13.91
N HIS A 220 -16.21 13.05 13.08
CA HIS A 220 -17.26 13.74 12.35
C HIS A 220 -18.01 12.78 11.43
N GLN A 221 -17.30 11.98 10.65
CA GLN A 221 -17.93 11.04 9.73
C GLN A 221 -18.65 9.89 10.45
N LEU A 222 -18.04 9.30 11.47
CA LEU A 222 -18.68 8.24 12.26
C LEU A 222 -19.94 8.73 12.97
N TYR A 223 -20.00 10.00 13.37
CA TYR A 223 -21.19 10.59 13.97
C TYR A 223 -22.33 10.74 12.97
N LEU A 224 -22.03 11.03 11.71
CA LEU A 224 -23.03 11.08 10.63
C LEU A 224 -23.56 9.69 10.29
N GLU A 225 -22.73 8.65 10.45
CA GLU A 225 -23.08 7.26 10.16
C GLU A 225 -23.62 6.50 11.40
N GLY A 226 -23.81 7.16 12.54
CA GLY A 226 -24.38 6.54 13.75
C GLY A 226 -23.42 5.67 14.58
N MET A 227 -22.19 5.46 14.12
CA MET A 227 -21.20 4.53 14.68
C MET A 227 -20.24 5.18 15.70
N LYS A 228 -20.79 5.74 16.78
CA LYS A 228 -20.00 6.52 17.77
C LYS A 228 -19.15 5.65 18.71
N ASP A 229 -19.61 4.44 18.95
CA ASP A 229 -19.05 3.45 19.88
C ASP A 229 -17.67 2.93 19.45
N VAL A 230 -17.43 2.79 18.14
CA VAL A 230 -16.16 2.29 17.59
C VAL A 230 -15.05 3.34 17.46
N PHE A 231 -15.36 4.63 17.69
CA PHE A 231 -14.43 5.72 17.40
C PHE A 231 -13.08 5.56 18.12
N GLU A 232 -13.09 5.34 19.43
CA GLU A 232 -11.85 5.26 20.22
C GLU A 232 -11.06 3.98 19.89
N GLU A 233 -11.73 2.88 19.55
CA GLU A 233 -11.07 1.64 19.17
C GLU A 233 -10.39 1.76 17.79
N MET A 234 -11.04 2.45 16.86
CA MET A 234 -10.52 2.64 15.50
C MET A 234 -9.44 3.72 15.41
N VAL A 235 -9.60 4.85 16.09
CA VAL A 235 -8.66 5.98 15.99
C VAL A 235 -7.63 5.99 17.11
N GLY A 236 -7.89 5.28 18.20
CA GLY A 236 -7.00 5.18 19.37
C GLY A 236 -7.18 6.34 20.32
N HIS A 237 -6.17 6.66 21.13
CA HIS A 237 -6.14 7.80 22.04
C HIS A 237 -4.85 8.60 21.83
N LYS A 238 -4.66 9.71 22.57
CA LYS A 238 -3.42 10.52 22.50
C LYS A 238 -2.14 9.72 22.73
N THR A 239 -2.20 8.64 23.52
CA THR A 239 -1.04 7.82 23.90
C THR A 239 -0.99 6.46 23.19
N ARG A 240 -2.07 6.05 22.51
CA ARG A 240 -2.16 4.74 21.86
C ARG A 240 -2.69 4.92 20.44
N LYS A 241 -1.89 4.48 19.48
CA LYS A 241 -2.29 4.45 18.07
C LYS A 241 -3.51 3.55 17.85
N GLY A 242 -4.50 4.03 17.12
CA GLY A 242 -5.70 3.26 16.76
C GLY A 242 -5.49 2.26 15.65
N ARG A 243 -6.45 1.34 15.50
CA ARG A 243 -6.44 0.30 14.48
C ARG A 243 -6.40 0.84 13.05
N LEU A 244 -7.11 1.92 12.77
CA LEU A 244 -7.16 2.54 11.44
C LEU A 244 -5.79 3.01 10.97
N LEU A 245 -5.02 3.64 11.86
CA LEU A 245 -3.68 4.13 11.53
C LEU A 245 -2.68 2.97 11.38
N SER A 246 -2.83 1.90 12.17
CA SER A 246 -2.03 0.69 11.97
C SER A 246 -2.31 0.06 10.61
N LEU A 247 -3.56 0.04 10.18
CA LEU A 247 -3.96 -0.45 8.87
C LEU A 247 -3.42 0.41 7.73
N LEU A 248 -3.57 1.75 7.81
CA LEU A 248 -3.07 2.66 6.78
C LEU A 248 -1.56 2.58 6.58
N GLU A 249 -0.79 2.41 7.66
CA GLU A 249 0.66 2.18 7.56
C GLU A 249 0.99 0.79 7.02
N HIS A 250 0.26 -0.25 7.44
CA HIS A 250 0.46 -1.61 6.93
C HIS A 250 0.25 -1.69 5.42
N PHE A 251 -0.74 -0.99 4.89
CA PHE A 251 -0.97 -0.87 3.44
C PHE A 251 -0.14 0.21 2.75
N GLU A 252 0.79 0.84 3.47
CA GLU A 252 1.70 1.86 2.95
C GLU A 252 0.98 3.04 2.29
N ILE A 253 -0.20 3.38 2.81
CA ILE A 253 -1.02 4.51 2.36
C ILE A 253 -0.51 5.82 2.97
N CYS A 254 0.00 5.76 4.20
CA CYS A 254 0.59 6.89 4.88
C CYS A 254 1.86 6.52 5.63
N LEU A 255 2.63 7.56 5.99
CA LEU A 255 3.85 7.45 6.78
C LEU A 255 3.77 8.42 7.96
N GLU A 256 4.04 7.92 9.17
CA GLU A 256 4.29 8.79 10.33
C GLU A 256 5.58 9.59 10.10
N VAL A 257 5.46 10.91 10.00
CA VAL A 257 6.59 11.82 9.91
C VAL A 257 7.07 12.10 11.33
N ARG A 258 8.11 11.37 11.71
CA ARG A 258 8.85 11.66 12.94
C ARG A 258 9.64 12.93 12.69
N ASN A 259 9.21 14.04 13.28
CA ASN A 259 10.05 15.21 13.37
C ASN A 259 11.39 14.75 13.96
N ALA A 260 12.48 14.99 13.23
CA ALA A 260 13.82 14.81 13.78
C ALA A 260 13.82 15.60 15.09
N LYS A 261 13.89 14.88 16.21
CA LYS A 261 13.80 15.49 17.54
C LYS A 261 14.77 16.66 17.54
N ASP A 262 14.26 17.87 17.78
CA ASP A 262 15.12 19.03 17.88
C ASP A 262 16.25 18.67 18.85
N LEU A 263 17.49 18.98 18.45
CA LEU A 263 18.65 18.78 19.31
C LEU A 263 18.34 19.45 20.65
N ASN A 264 18.40 18.69 21.76
CA ASN A 264 18.08 19.23 23.08
C ASN A 264 18.97 20.46 23.35
N PRO A 265 18.42 21.68 23.34
CA PRO A 265 19.22 22.89 23.49
C PRO A 265 19.78 23.03 24.91
N GLY A 266 19.27 22.24 25.87
CA GLY A 266 19.76 22.14 27.25
C GLY A 266 20.79 21.03 27.49
N ALA A 267 21.19 20.28 26.46
CA ALA A 267 22.22 19.24 26.59
C ALA A 267 23.57 19.90 26.92
N ARG A 268 24.11 19.62 28.12
CA ARG A 268 25.32 20.28 28.64
C ARG A 268 26.60 19.85 27.94
N GLU A 269 26.61 18.71 27.26
CA GLU A 269 27.82 18.15 26.63
C GLU A 269 27.46 17.20 25.49
N PHE A 270 28.12 17.34 24.32
CA PHE A 270 28.04 16.35 23.25
C PHE A 270 28.99 15.20 23.57
N VAL A 271 28.43 14.01 23.83
CA VAL A 271 29.22 12.79 24.07
C VAL A 271 29.01 11.82 22.90
N PRO A 272 29.95 11.73 21.95
CA PRO A 272 29.88 10.76 20.86
C PRO A 272 29.69 9.34 21.42
N GLY A 273 28.64 8.64 20.96
CA GLY A 273 28.35 7.25 21.35
C GLY A 273 27.35 7.08 22.50
N LYS A 274 26.93 8.13 23.21
CA LYS A 274 25.76 8.07 24.09
C LYS A 274 24.50 8.48 23.32
N PRO A 275 23.37 7.75 23.45
CA PRO A 275 22.11 8.22 22.92
C PRO A 275 21.75 9.54 23.61
N TRP A 276 21.40 10.55 22.82
CA TRP A 276 20.95 11.83 23.35
C TRP A 276 19.76 11.63 24.29
N GLU A 277 19.79 12.28 25.45
CA GLU A 277 18.60 12.41 26.29
C GLU A 277 17.58 13.26 25.53
N THR A 278 16.67 12.58 24.85
CA THR A 278 15.60 13.22 24.13
C THR A 278 14.61 13.79 25.14
N THR A 279 14.25 15.06 24.99
CA THR A 279 13.04 15.57 25.63
C THR A 279 11.89 14.63 25.26
N GLN A 280 11.22 14.06 26.27
CA GLN A 280 9.93 13.41 26.07
C GLN A 280 8.93 14.52 25.75
N ASP A 281 9.00 15.05 24.54
CA ASP A 281 7.99 15.98 24.10
C ASP A 281 6.81 15.18 23.55
N SER A 282 5.65 15.44 24.13
CA SER A 282 4.34 14.90 23.79
C SER A 282 3.81 15.49 22.47
N GLY A 283 4.71 15.66 21.49
CA GLY A 283 4.45 16.29 20.21
C GLY A 283 3.35 15.55 19.44
N GLU A 284 2.46 16.33 18.82
CA GLU A 284 1.40 15.80 17.98
C GLU A 284 2.00 15.08 16.75
N ALA A 285 1.66 13.81 16.55
CA ALA A 285 2.15 13.03 15.42
C ALA A 285 1.54 13.54 14.10
N TYR A 286 2.37 13.63 13.06
CA TYR A 286 1.95 13.98 11.71
C TYR A 286 2.11 12.80 10.77
N TYR A 287 1.20 12.68 9.82
CA TYR A 287 1.14 11.61 8.85
C TYR A 287 1.15 12.20 7.45
N LEU A 288 2.08 11.76 6.63
CA LEU A 288 2.18 12.08 5.21
C LEU A 288 1.33 11.10 4.41
N PHE A 289 0.52 11.62 3.49
CA PHE A 289 -0.28 10.83 2.55
C PHE A 289 0.21 11.07 1.11
N PRO A 290 1.12 10.24 0.58
CA PRO A 290 1.78 10.50 -0.71
C PRO A 290 0.83 10.66 -1.90
N THR A 291 -0.34 10.03 -1.87
CA THR A 291 -1.37 10.13 -2.92
C THR A 291 -1.86 11.56 -3.16
N TYR A 292 -1.78 12.44 -2.15
CA TYR A 292 -2.23 13.83 -2.23
C TYR A 292 -1.10 14.82 -2.48
N LEU A 293 0.13 14.35 -2.69
CA LEU A 293 1.25 15.24 -2.96
C LEU A 293 1.07 15.97 -4.28
N ASN A 294 1.34 17.27 -4.23
CA ASN A 294 1.40 18.12 -5.41
C ASN A 294 2.82 18.09 -6.02
N GLN A 295 2.95 18.65 -7.22
CA GLN A 295 4.27 18.96 -7.77
C GLN A 295 4.82 20.16 -6.96
N SER A 296 5.70 19.86 -6.00
CA SER A 296 6.37 20.87 -5.18
C SER A 296 7.75 21.18 -5.73
N GLU A 297 8.12 22.46 -5.76
CA GLU A 297 9.46 22.91 -6.15
C GLU A 297 10.51 22.59 -5.07
N GLU A 298 10.09 22.30 -3.83
CA GLU A 298 10.99 22.08 -2.68
C GLU A 298 12.03 20.97 -2.95
N VAL A 299 11.61 19.88 -3.60
CA VAL A 299 12.52 18.79 -3.99
C VAL A 299 13.56 19.28 -5.00
N SER A 300 13.14 20.11 -5.97
CA SER A 300 14.01 20.64 -7.02
C SER A 300 15.00 21.68 -6.47
N GLU A 301 14.54 22.55 -5.57
CA GLU A 301 15.37 23.51 -4.85
C GLU A 301 16.44 22.82 -4.02
N ARG A 302 16.07 21.77 -3.27
CA ARG A 302 17.00 20.99 -2.44
C ARG A 302 17.97 20.16 -3.26
N TRP A 303 17.53 19.64 -4.40
CA TRP A 303 18.40 18.92 -5.32
C TRP A 303 19.42 19.86 -5.96
N GLY A 304 19.03 21.08 -6.34
CA GLY A 304 19.92 22.07 -6.96
C GLY A 304 20.18 21.86 -8.45
N GLY A 305 19.30 21.11 -9.12
CA GLY A 305 19.35 20.87 -10.58
C GLY A 305 20.20 19.68 -11.02
N ASP A 306 20.02 19.25 -12.26
CA ASP A 306 20.69 18.09 -12.82
C ASP A 306 22.14 18.40 -13.22
N HIS A 307 23.07 17.50 -12.88
CA HIS A 307 24.48 17.63 -13.24
C HIS A 307 24.85 16.54 -14.27
N PRO A 308 25.64 16.85 -15.32
CA PRO A 308 26.03 15.87 -16.33
C PRO A 308 26.87 14.71 -15.79
N GLU A 309 27.42 14.85 -14.58
CA GLU A 309 28.22 13.81 -13.93
C GLU A 309 27.41 12.92 -12.97
N ASP A 310 26.12 13.19 -12.79
CA ASP A 310 25.28 12.41 -11.89
C ASP A 310 25.29 10.92 -12.28
N LEU A 311 25.20 10.06 -11.27
CA LEU A 311 25.02 8.64 -11.47
C LEU A 311 23.54 8.38 -11.70
N HIS A 312 23.21 7.67 -12.79
CA HIS A 312 21.83 7.34 -13.16
C HIS A 312 21.65 5.82 -13.19
N VAL A 313 20.59 5.35 -12.57
CA VAL A 313 20.10 3.97 -12.66
C VAL A 313 18.59 4.03 -12.86
N ARG A 314 18.05 3.19 -13.74
CA ARG A 314 16.63 3.16 -14.08
C ARG A 314 16.07 1.76 -13.91
N ALA A 315 14.97 1.66 -13.16
CA ALA A 315 14.15 0.47 -13.06
C ALA A 315 13.00 0.61 -14.07
N TYR A 316 13.06 -0.13 -15.18
CA TYR A 316 12.03 -0.15 -16.20
C TYR A 316 10.93 -1.13 -15.84
N PHE A 317 9.68 -0.71 -15.99
CA PHE A 317 8.51 -1.53 -15.69
C PHE A 317 7.75 -1.88 -16.96
N SER A 318 7.26 -3.11 -17.04
CA SER A 318 6.36 -3.57 -18.11
C SER A 318 5.13 -4.25 -17.50
N PRO A 319 3.91 -3.94 -17.97
CA PRO A 319 3.59 -3.03 -19.07
C PRO A 319 3.70 -1.53 -18.72
N GLU A 320 3.46 -1.16 -17.46
CA GLU A 320 3.57 0.21 -16.93
C GLU A 320 3.75 0.16 -15.41
N ILE A 321 4.10 1.29 -14.79
CA ILE A 321 4.17 1.37 -13.32
C ILE A 321 2.74 1.33 -12.77
N PRO A 322 2.40 0.39 -11.86
CA PRO A 322 1.07 0.33 -11.29
C PRO A 322 0.73 1.60 -10.52
N GLU A 323 -0.55 1.99 -10.55
CA GLU A 323 -1.04 3.08 -9.72
C GLU A 323 -0.79 2.78 -8.24
N GLY A 324 -0.27 3.77 -7.50
CA GLY A 324 0.09 3.61 -6.10
C GLY A 324 1.49 3.04 -5.87
N PHE A 325 2.17 2.48 -6.88
CA PHE A 325 3.48 1.85 -6.69
C PHE A 325 4.53 2.84 -6.19
N PHE A 326 4.62 4.02 -6.80
CA PHE A 326 5.58 5.05 -6.40
C PHE A 326 5.27 5.61 -5.00
N GLN A 327 3.99 5.77 -4.65
CA GLN A 327 3.56 6.21 -3.33
C GLN A 327 4.00 5.21 -2.25
N ARG A 328 3.82 3.91 -2.51
CA ARG A 328 4.27 2.83 -1.61
C ARG A 328 5.79 2.76 -1.49
N LEU A 329 6.52 2.93 -2.61
CA LEU A 329 7.97 3.06 -2.61
C LEU A 329 8.42 4.23 -1.73
N MET A 330 7.77 5.39 -1.84
CA MET A 330 8.06 6.54 -1.01
C MET A 330 7.82 6.25 0.48
N VAL A 331 6.69 5.65 0.85
CA VAL A 331 6.42 5.29 2.26
C VAL A 331 7.51 4.36 2.79
N LYS A 332 7.84 3.28 2.07
CA LYS A 332 8.91 2.36 2.49
C LYS A 332 10.25 3.07 2.60
N ALA A 333 10.68 3.79 1.58
CA ALA A 333 11.99 4.43 1.58
C ALA A 333 12.10 5.51 2.68
N CYS A 334 11.12 6.41 2.78
CA CYS A 334 11.11 7.47 3.79
C CYS A 334 10.96 6.94 5.22
N SER A 335 10.45 5.72 5.42
CA SER A 335 10.46 5.05 6.74
C SER A 335 11.86 4.65 7.21
N PHE A 336 12.79 4.36 6.28
CA PHE A 336 14.18 4.06 6.58
C PHE A 336 15.06 5.30 6.66
N TYR A 337 14.72 6.35 5.90
CA TYR A 337 15.51 7.58 5.79
C TYR A 337 14.74 8.79 6.29
N SER A 338 15.07 9.26 7.50
CA SER A 338 14.36 10.36 8.16
C SER A 338 14.53 11.72 7.50
N ALA A 339 15.69 11.98 6.87
CA ALA A 339 15.94 13.20 6.14
C ALA A 339 15.50 13.05 4.68
N HIS A 340 14.28 13.49 4.37
CA HIS A 340 13.70 13.37 3.05
C HIS A 340 12.83 14.56 2.65
N TRP A 341 12.66 14.74 1.35
CA TRP A 341 11.73 15.67 0.72
C TRP A 341 10.92 14.92 -0.33
N VAL A 342 9.64 15.25 -0.44
CA VAL A 342 8.69 14.48 -1.25
C VAL A 342 7.82 15.41 -2.08
N ALA A 343 7.49 14.95 -3.29
CA ALA A 343 6.52 15.55 -4.18
C ALA A 343 5.85 14.44 -5.00
N LYS A 344 4.84 14.79 -5.79
CA LYS A 344 3.96 13.83 -6.49
C LYS A 344 4.67 12.68 -7.22
N VAL A 345 5.75 12.98 -7.92
CA VAL A 345 6.50 12.03 -8.78
C VAL A 345 8.01 12.03 -8.49
N THR A 346 8.43 12.68 -7.41
CA THR A 346 9.84 12.81 -7.05
C THR A 346 10.02 12.74 -5.53
N CYS A 347 11.05 12.03 -5.09
CA CYS A 347 11.43 11.92 -3.70
C CYS A 347 12.95 12.09 -3.60
N LEU A 348 13.40 12.93 -2.68
CA LEU A 348 14.81 13.14 -2.37
C LEU A 348 15.09 12.59 -0.98
N LEU A 349 16.02 11.66 -0.89
CA LEU A 349 16.47 11.05 0.35
C LEU A 349 17.90 11.50 0.65
N ILE A 350 18.20 11.77 1.91
CA ILE A 350 19.56 12.07 2.37
C ILE A 350 19.98 11.02 3.40
N CYS A 351 21.08 10.34 3.12
CA CYS A 351 21.72 9.42 4.04
C CYS A 351 23.20 9.82 4.22
N SER A 352 23.64 10.05 5.45
CA SER A 352 25.02 10.44 5.76
C SER A 352 25.54 11.63 4.93
N GLY A 353 24.66 12.61 4.66
CA GLY A 353 24.97 13.79 3.83
C GLY A 353 25.03 13.54 2.32
N LYS A 354 24.75 12.32 1.86
CA LYS A 354 24.70 11.97 0.44
C LYS A 354 23.23 11.95 -0.06
N PRO A 355 22.90 12.74 -1.10
CA PRO A 355 21.55 12.76 -1.65
C PRO A 355 21.32 11.66 -2.69
N LEU A 356 20.13 11.08 -2.67
CA LEU A 356 19.60 10.18 -3.69
C LEU A 356 18.21 10.66 -4.10
N LEU A 357 18.08 11.04 -5.37
CA LEU A 357 16.82 11.46 -5.98
C LEU A 357 16.17 10.24 -6.63
N ILE A 358 14.91 10.00 -6.32
CA ILE A 358 14.05 8.99 -6.91
C ILE A 358 12.97 9.73 -7.71
N LYS A 359 12.81 9.41 -8.99
CA LYS A 359 11.85 10.06 -9.87
C LYS A 359 11.06 9.03 -10.67
N GLU A 360 9.74 9.13 -10.61
CA GLU A 360 8.85 8.36 -11.47
C GLU A 360 8.73 9.03 -12.84
N ASN A 361 8.83 8.24 -13.90
CA ASN A 361 8.44 8.62 -15.23
C ASN A 361 7.48 7.55 -15.79
N ASN A 362 6.20 7.85 -15.83
CA ASN A 362 5.17 6.92 -16.30
C ASN A 362 4.59 7.41 -17.63
N GLN A 363 5.31 7.14 -18.72
CA GLN A 363 4.86 7.40 -20.10
C GLN A 363 4.50 6.09 -20.78
N LYS A 364 3.43 6.09 -21.59
CA LYS A 364 2.97 4.88 -22.28
C LYS A 364 4.10 4.26 -23.12
N GLY A 365 4.50 3.03 -22.80
CA GLY A 365 5.59 2.31 -23.46
C GLY A 365 7.01 2.69 -23.00
N TYR A 366 7.14 3.59 -22.02
CA TYR A 366 8.41 4.03 -21.47
C TYR A 366 8.25 4.41 -19.98
N SER A 367 7.82 3.44 -19.17
CA SER A 367 7.60 3.61 -17.74
C SER A 367 8.81 3.14 -16.93
N TYR A 368 9.42 4.03 -16.15
CA TYR A 368 10.56 3.70 -15.30
C TYR A 368 10.63 4.56 -14.04
N ILE A 369 11.28 4.02 -13.02
CA ILE A 369 11.71 4.77 -11.83
C ILE A 369 13.20 5.04 -11.97
N GLU A 370 13.57 6.30 -11.93
CA GLU A 370 14.95 6.75 -12.01
C GLU A 370 15.51 7.02 -10.63
N LEU A 371 16.66 6.44 -10.37
CA LEU A 371 17.49 6.68 -9.21
C LEU A 371 18.68 7.53 -9.66
N ARG A 372 18.91 8.66 -8.99
CA ARG A 372 20.02 9.57 -9.30
C ARG A 372 20.78 9.95 -8.05
N SER A 373 22.11 9.96 -8.13
CA SER A 373 22.96 10.48 -7.04
C SER A 373 24.10 11.30 -7.62
N ARG A 374 24.66 12.19 -6.80
CA ARG A 374 25.83 12.97 -7.19
C ARG A 374 27.04 12.06 -7.37
N LYS A 375 27.91 12.40 -8.32
CA LYS A 375 29.17 11.67 -8.50
C LYS A 375 30.00 11.73 -7.21
N PRO A 376 30.38 10.58 -6.64
CA PRO A 376 31.25 10.55 -5.48
C PRO A 376 32.66 11.00 -5.87
N VAL A 377 33.31 11.78 -5.00
CA VAL A 377 34.67 12.29 -5.24
C VAL A 377 35.71 11.26 -4.82
N GLN A 378 35.41 10.45 -3.82
CA GLN A 378 36.31 9.43 -3.27
C GLN A 378 35.73 8.01 -3.40
N ARG A 379 36.61 7.00 -3.40
CA ARG A 379 36.21 5.58 -3.52
C ARG A 379 35.34 5.10 -2.37
N THR A 380 35.59 5.57 -1.14
CA THR A 380 34.78 5.26 0.04
C THR A 380 33.36 5.82 -0.08
N GLU A 381 33.23 7.04 -0.62
CA GLU A 381 31.92 7.64 -0.90
C GLU A 381 31.16 6.87 -1.98
N PHE A 382 31.87 6.32 -2.97
CA PHE A 382 31.23 5.48 -3.98
C PHE A 382 30.57 4.24 -3.37
N GLN A 383 31.25 3.56 -2.43
CA GLN A 383 30.65 2.40 -1.75
C GLN A 383 29.35 2.80 -1.02
N PHE A 384 29.36 3.90 -0.26
CA PHE A 384 28.15 4.37 0.41
C PHE A 384 27.02 4.72 -0.55
N THR A 385 27.33 5.43 -1.64
CA THR A 385 26.36 5.74 -2.69
C THR A 385 25.80 4.46 -3.32
N TRP A 386 26.66 3.47 -3.58
CA TRP A 386 26.27 2.19 -4.16
C TRP A 386 25.37 1.38 -3.23
N ASP A 387 25.72 1.28 -1.95
CA ASP A 387 24.90 0.61 -0.94
C ASP A 387 23.52 1.29 -0.82
N PHE A 388 23.48 2.63 -0.96
CA PHE A 388 22.23 3.38 -0.97
C PHE A 388 21.36 3.08 -2.21
N PHE A 389 21.95 3.03 -3.40
CA PHE A 389 21.24 2.57 -4.60
C PHE A 389 20.68 1.17 -4.40
N MET A 390 21.50 0.23 -3.92
CA MET A 390 21.10 -1.16 -3.72
C MET A 390 19.99 -1.32 -2.69
N ALA A 391 19.99 -0.52 -1.61
CA ALA A 391 18.91 -0.51 -0.65
C ALA A 391 17.57 -0.11 -1.30
N ILE A 392 17.56 0.95 -2.12
CA ILE A 392 16.33 1.38 -2.80
C ILE A 392 15.91 0.36 -3.87
N ILE A 393 16.86 -0.18 -4.65
CA ILE A 393 16.57 -1.23 -5.63
C ILE A 393 15.95 -2.45 -4.94
N PHE A 394 16.46 -2.85 -3.77
CA PHE A 394 15.88 -3.94 -2.99
C PHE A 394 14.43 -3.65 -2.57
N ILE A 395 14.13 -2.42 -2.13
CA ILE A 395 12.76 -2.01 -1.81
C ILE A 395 11.86 -2.08 -3.05
N ILE A 396 12.32 -1.57 -4.20
CA ILE A 396 11.58 -1.64 -5.47
C ILE A 396 11.30 -3.09 -5.85
N ARG A 397 12.30 -3.97 -5.77
CA ARG A 397 12.15 -5.40 -6.08
C ARG A 397 11.13 -6.04 -5.16
N LYS A 398 11.25 -5.84 -3.84
CA LYS A 398 10.29 -6.40 -2.88
C LYS A 398 8.88 -5.91 -3.10
N LEU A 399 8.70 -4.64 -3.43
CA LEU A 399 7.39 -4.12 -3.82
C LEU A 399 6.91 -4.81 -5.09
N SER A 400 7.71 -4.92 -6.14
CA SER A 400 7.30 -5.54 -7.41
C SER A 400 6.82 -6.99 -7.27
N GLU A 401 7.30 -7.74 -6.27
CA GLU A 401 6.83 -9.10 -5.96
C GLU A 401 5.35 -9.15 -5.55
N GLU A 402 4.80 -8.05 -5.05
CA GLU A 402 3.42 -7.93 -4.61
C GLU A 402 2.43 -7.66 -5.76
N TRP A 403 2.92 -7.33 -6.97
CA TRP A 403 2.09 -7.16 -8.16
C TRP A 403 2.30 -8.35 -9.10
N PRO A 404 1.36 -9.32 -9.14
CA PRO A 404 1.44 -10.44 -10.04
C PRO A 404 1.61 -9.96 -11.48
N GLY A 405 2.74 -10.31 -12.07
CA GLY A 405 3.01 -10.05 -13.47
C GLY A 405 3.58 -8.70 -13.84
N LEU A 406 3.95 -7.90 -12.86
CA LEU A 406 4.77 -6.72 -13.09
C LEU A 406 6.21 -7.18 -13.38
N HIS A 407 6.71 -6.87 -14.57
CA HIS A 407 8.11 -7.12 -14.92
C HIS A 407 8.95 -5.87 -14.66
N MET A 408 10.13 -6.06 -14.07
CA MET A 408 11.09 -4.99 -13.80
C MET A 408 12.46 -5.39 -14.37
N CYS A 409 13.13 -4.45 -15.05
CA CYS A 409 14.51 -4.62 -15.51
C CYS A 409 15.35 -3.40 -15.17
N MET A 410 16.55 -3.64 -14.65
CA MET A 410 17.49 -2.59 -14.27
C MET A 410 18.43 -2.21 -15.42
N LYS A 411 18.53 -0.91 -15.70
CA LYS A 411 19.46 -0.37 -16.72
C LYS A 411 20.14 0.92 -16.27
N ALA A 412 21.34 1.16 -16.77
CA ALA A 412 22.05 2.43 -16.62
C ALA A 412 22.19 3.12 -17.98
N PRO A 413 21.73 4.38 -18.15
CA PRO A 413 21.89 5.10 -19.41
C PRO A 413 23.36 5.41 -19.70
N CYS A 414 23.72 5.45 -20.98
CA CYS A 414 25.04 5.88 -21.42
C CYS A 414 25.29 7.34 -21.01
N ARG A 415 26.49 7.63 -20.49
CA ARG A 415 26.88 8.98 -20.05
C ARG A 415 27.14 9.95 -21.19
N THR A 416 27.33 9.44 -22.41
CA THR A 416 27.58 10.30 -23.58
C THR A 416 26.30 11.06 -23.93
N ALA A 417 26.36 12.39 -23.92
CA ALA A 417 25.22 13.25 -24.24
C ALA A 417 24.60 12.88 -25.59
N GLY A 418 23.29 12.64 -25.61
CA GLY A 418 22.55 12.26 -26.82
C GLY A 418 22.70 10.79 -27.23
N CYS A 419 23.45 9.97 -26.49
CA CYS A 419 23.53 8.54 -26.74
C CYS A 419 22.29 7.82 -26.16
N PRO A 420 21.49 7.11 -26.97
CA PRO A 420 20.31 6.39 -26.49
C PRO A 420 20.65 5.03 -25.88
N ALA A 421 21.92 4.62 -25.87
CA ALA A 421 22.33 3.31 -25.38
C ALA A 421 22.13 3.19 -23.86
N GLU A 422 21.69 2.02 -23.41
CA GLU A 422 21.53 1.69 -22.00
C GLU A 422 22.21 0.35 -21.71
N PHE A 423 22.88 0.27 -20.56
CA PHE A 423 23.57 -0.91 -20.10
C PHE A 423 22.65 -1.73 -19.17
N PHE A 424 22.42 -3.00 -19.50
CA PHE A 424 21.59 -3.91 -18.71
C PHE A 424 22.34 -4.46 -17.50
N TRP A 425 21.64 -4.67 -16.38
CA TRP A 425 22.22 -5.18 -15.14
C TRP A 425 21.67 -6.58 -14.82
N PRO A 426 22.18 -7.64 -15.48
CA PRO A 426 21.64 -9.00 -15.32
C PRO A 426 21.74 -9.51 -13.87
N ASP A 427 22.86 -9.24 -13.18
CA ASP A 427 23.11 -9.69 -11.80
C ASP A 427 22.10 -9.18 -10.76
N VAL A 428 21.39 -8.08 -11.06
CA VAL A 428 20.40 -7.46 -10.18
C VAL A 428 18.97 -7.88 -10.55
N ASP A 429 18.77 -8.39 -11.76
CA ASP A 429 17.50 -8.96 -12.21
C ASP A 429 17.32 -10.41 -11.66
N ASP A 430 18.41 -11.08 -11.28
CA ASP A 430 18.41 -12.45 -10.74
C ASP A 430 17.80 -12.57 -9.33
N LYS A 431 16.85 -13.48 -9.17
CA LYS A 431 16.51 -14.09 -7.88
C LYS A 431 17.42 -15.30 -7.69
N ASN A 432 18.25 -15.28 -6.65
CA ASN A 432 19.08 -16.40 -6.16
C ASN A 432 20.38 -16.70 -6.90
N THR A 433 21.43 -15.93 -6.63
CA THR A 433 22.77 -16.51 -6.56
C THR A 433 22.85 -17.39 -5.30
N VAL A 434 22.46 -18.66 -5.43
CA VAL A 434 23.10 -19.72 -4.62
C VAL A 434 24.42 -20.02 -5.32
N SER A 435 25.49 -19.43 -4.82
CA SER A 435 26.85 -19.80 -5.21
C SER A 435 27.04 -21.31 -5.01
N LYS A 436 27.45 -22.02 -6.05
CA LYS A 436 28.11 -23.32 -5.92
C LYS A 436 29.53 -23.14 -5.37
#